data_AF-A0A8S2TQ52-F1
#
_entry.id   AF-A0A8S2TQ52-F1
#
_cell.length_a   1.000
_cell.length_b   1.000
_cell.length_c   1.000
_cell.angle_alpha   90.00
_cell.angle_beta   90.00
_cell.angle_gamma   90.00
#
_symmetry.space_group_name_H-M   'P 1'
#
loop_
_entity.id
_entity.type
_entity.pdbx_description
1 polymer ?
#
loop_
_entity_poly.entity_id
_entity_poly.type
_entity_poly.pdbx_seq_one_letter_code
_entity_poly.pdbx_strand_id
1 'polypeptide(L)'
;YALNYPNPNWKSIRVNSSTQSYILKDLMTWESYLISVSLVNNVGIGPASENVKVRTLEGIPSRAPTLIQYEPMNSTAIMIKWQGPSS
;
A
#
# COMPACT_ATOMS: atom_id res chain seq x y z
N TYR A 1 -21.14 12.61 -21.15
CA TYR A 1 -21.69 11.39 -20.55
C TYR A 1 -20.59 10.34 -20.52
N ALA A 2 -19.79 10.30 -19.44
CA ALA A 2 -18.66 9.38 -19.35
C ALA A 2 -19.18 7.97 -19.04
N LEU A 3 -18.76 7.00 -19.85
CA LEU A 3 -19.21 5.61 -19.82
C LEU A 3 -18.76 4.92 -18.52
N ASN A 4 -19.67 4.19 -17.89
CA ASN A 4 -19.56 3.43 -16.62
C ASN A 4 -18.56 2.25 -16.67
N TYR A 5 -17.42 2.37 -17.35
CA TYR A 5 -16.41 1.33 -17.31
C TYR A 5 -15.62 1.45 -16.00
N PRO A 6 -15.56 0.39 -15.16
CA PRO A 6 -14.71 0.40 -13.98
C PRO A 6 -13.27 0.63 -14.44
N ASN A 7 -12.68 1.75 -14.03
CA ASN A 7 -11.27 1.99 -14.30
C ASN A 7 -10.47 0.90 -13.57
N PRO A 8 -9.74 0.03 -14.28
CA PRO A 8 -9.07 -1.13 -13.67
C PRO A 8 -7.99 -0.71 -12.66
N ASN A 9 -7.55 0.55 -12.68
CA ASN A 9 -6.56 1.07 -11.74
C ASN A 9 -7.17 1.50 -10.39
N TRP A 10 -8.50 1.57 -10.28
CA TRP A 10 -9.18 1.99 -9.05
C TRP A 10 -9.95 0.84 -8.43
N LYS A 11 -9.68 0.58 -7.15
CA LYS A 11 -10.51 -0.29 -6.32
C LYS A 11 -11.51 0.57 -5.55
N SER A 12 -12.80 0.40 -5.83
CA SER A 12 -13.86 1.17 -5.18
C SER A 12 -14.43 0.46 -3.96
N ILE A 13 -14.72 1.23 -2.91
CA ILE A 13 -15.41 0.78 -1.70
C ILE A 13 -16.63 1.67 -1.50
N ARG A 14 -17.80 1.06 -1.25
CA ARG A 14 -19.02 1.81 -0.92
C ARG A 14 -19.12 1.96 0.60
N VAL A 15 -19.39 3.19 1.02
CA VAL A 15 -19.60 3.56 2.43
C VAL A 15 -20.96 4.25 2.57
N ASN A 16 -21.54 4.23 3.77
CA ASN A 16 -22.82 4.90 4.02
C ASN A 16 -22.67 6.41 3.91
N SER A 17 -23.72 7.10 3.45
CA SER A 17 -23.71 8.57 3.25
C SER A 17 -23.46 9.37 4.52
N SER A 18 -23.76 8.82 5.70
CA SER A 18 -23.47 9.43 7.00
C SER A 18 -22.04 9.19 7.51
N THR A 19 -21.24 8.40 6.80
CA THR A 19 -19.88 8.04 7.19
C THR A 19 -18.92 9.21 6.91
N GLN A 20 -18.27 9.72 7.94
CA GLN A 20 -17.30 10.81 7.80
C GLN A 20 -15.84 10.32 7.73
N SER A 21 -15.58 9.07 8.12
CA SER A 21 -14.24 8.48 8.08
C SER A 21 -14.31 6.99 7.77
N TYR A 22 -13.29 6.48 7.08
CA TYR A 22 -13.20 5.08 6.72
C TYR A 22 -11.74 4.60 6.79
N ILE A 23 -11.53 3.39 7.33
CA ILE A 23 -10.20 2.79 7.42
C ILE A 23 -10.00 1.83 6.25
N LEU A 24 -9.08 2.18 5.34
CA LEU A 24 -8.60 1.28 4.30
C LEU A 24 -7.69 0.23 4.93
N LYS A 25 -7.96 -1.05 4.65
CA LYS A 25 -7.20 -2.21 5.14
C LYS A 25 -6.61 -2.98 3.95
N ASP A 26 -5.71 -3.91 4.25
CA ASP A 26 -5.09 -4.83 3.29
C ASP A 26 -4.37 -4.12 2.14
N LEU A 27 -3.71 -2.99 2.46
CA LEU A 27 -2.81 -2.28 1.55
C LEU A 27 -1.41 -2.86 1.67
N MET A 28 -0.71 -2.97 0.54
CA MET A 28 0.72 -3.29 0.55
C MET A 28 1.49 -2.22 1.31
N THR A 29 2.46 -2.65 2.11
CA THR A 29 3.30 -1.76 2.94
C THR A 29 4.35 -1.06 2.11
N TRP A 30 4.81 0.11 2.55
CA TRP A 30 5.76 0.95 1.80
C TRP A 30 5.31 1.37 0.38
N GLU A 31 4.04 1.19 0.05
CA GLU A 31 3.47 1.50 -1.26
C GLU A 31 2.69 2.82 -1.28
N SER A 32 2.70 3.50 -2.42
CA SER A 32 1.99 4.77 -2.62
C SER A 32 0.66 4.56 -3.33
N TYR A 33 -0.42 5.08 -2.74
CA TYR A 33 -1.77 5.01 -3.27
C TYR A 33 -2.32 6.40 -3.57
N LEU A 34 -3.20 6.47 -4.57
CA LEU A 34 -4.08 7.62 -4.80
C LEU A 34 -5.46 7.29 -4.22
N ILE A 35 -6.02 8.23 -3.49
CA ILE A 35 -7.33 8.12 -2.85
C ILE A 35 -8.20 9.27 -3.35
N SER A 36 -9.43 8.95 -3.76
CA SER A 36 -10.45 9.92 -4.15
C SER A 36 -11.82 9.43 -3.72
N VAL A 37 -12.73 10.36 -3.44
CA VAL A 37 -14.09 10.09 -2.98
C VAL A 37 -15.08 10.65 -3.98
N SER A 38 -16.14 9.91 -4.27
CA SER A 38 -17.24 10.36 -5.13
C SER A 38 -18.57 10.02 -4.50
N LEU A 39 -19.55 10.90 -4.65
CA LEU A 39 -20.92 10.62 -4.24
C LEU A 39 -21.59 9.69 -5.27
N VAL A 40 -22.38 8.74 -4.80
CA VAL A 40 -23.14 7.84 -5.68
C VAL A 40 -24.62 7.96 -5.33
N ASN A 41 -25.46 8.20 -6.33
CA ASN A 41 -26.92 8.22 -6.20
C ASN A 41 -27.57 7.29 -7.25
N ASN A 42 -28.90 7.28 -7.28
CA ASN A 42 -29.67 6.42 -8.19
C ASN A 42 -29.49 6.78 -9.68
N VAL A 43 -28.96 7.97 -9.99
CA VAL A 43 -28.67 8.41 -11.35
C VAL A 43 -27.25 8.00 -11.77
N GLY A 44 -26.29 8.03 -10.84
CA GLY A 44 -24.92 7.60 -11.11
C GLY A 44 -23.89 8.09 -10.11
N ILE A 45 -22.64 8.11 -10.56
CA ILE A 45 -21.48 8.58 -9.79
C ILE A 45 -21.27 10.07 -10.08
N GLY A 46 -21.24 10.87 -9.03
CA GLY A 46 -20.93 12.29 -9.08
C GLY A 46 -19.44 12.57 -9.34
N PRO A 47 -19.04 13.85 -9.40
CA PRO A 47 -17.65 14.22 -9.59
C PRO A 47 -16.78 13.67 -8.45
N ALA A 48 -15.59 13.22 -8.81
CA ALA A 48 -14.58 12.77 -7.87
C ALA A 48 -13.94 13.98 -7.16
N SER A 49 -13.58 13.79 -5.89
CA SER A 49 -12.75 14.75 -5.16
C SER A 49 -11.35 14.82 -5.76
N GLU A 50 -10.58 15.82 -5.34
CA GLU A 50 -9.14 15.84 -5.61
C GLU A 50 -8.46 14.56 -5.11
N ASN A 51 -7.43 14.14 -5.83
CA ASN A 51 -6.66 12.95 -5.49
C ASN A 51 -5.70 13.27 -4.35
N VAL A 52 -5.77 12.48 -3.29
CA VAL A 52 -4.79 12.52 -2.20
C VAL A 52 -3.79 11.38 -2.40
N LYS A 53 -2.51 11.71 -2.47
CA LYS A 53 -1.42 10.72 -2.53
C LYS A 53 -0.95 10.40 -1.11
N VAL A 54 -1.03 9.13 -0.72
CA VAL A 54 -0.62 8.67 0.60
C VAL A 54 0.27 7.45 0.44
N ARG A 55 1.34 7.37 1.24
CA ARG A 55 2.18 6.19 1.33
C ARG A 55 1.88 5.43 2.61
N THR A 56 1.70 4.12 2.51
CA THR A 56 1.57 3.26 3.69
C THR A 56 2.89 3.21 4.45
N LEU A 57 2.80 3.00 5.76
CA LEU A 57 3.98 2.77 6.59
C LEU A 57 4.71 1.48 6.19
N GLU A 58 5.95 1.37 6.66
CA GLU A 58 6.73 0.13 6.55
C GLU A 58 6.00 -1.01 7.27
N GLY A 59 6.11 -2.20 6.69
CA GLY A 59 5.51 -3.41 7.21
C GLY A 59 6.45 -4.18 8.14
N ILE A 60 5.93 -5.28 8.68
CA ILE A 60 6.79 -6.34 9.21
C ILE A 60 7.55 -6.91 8.00
N PRO A 61 8.90 -7.04 8.08
CA PRO A 61 9.66 -7.64 6.99
C PRO A 61 9.10 -9.03 6.69
N SER A 62 8.79 -9.30 5.41
CA SER A 62 8.11 -10.54 4.98
C SER A 62 8.92 -11.81 5.27
N ARG A 63 10.25 -11.68 5.40
CA ARG A 63 11.16 -12.78 5.71
C ARG A 63 12.35 -12.31 6.53
N ALA A 64 12.95 -13.20 7.30
CA ALA A 64 14.22 -12.94 7.95
C ALA A 64 15.32 -12.61 6.90
N PRO A 65 16.33 -11.81 7.25
CA PRO A 65 17.49 -11.59 6.41
C PRO A 65 18.14 -12.91 6.01
N THR A 66 18.57 -13.00 4.76
CA THR A 66 19.27 -14.20 4.26
C THR A 66 20.77 -14.01 4.43
N LEU A 67 21.43 -14.92 5.14
CA LEU A 67 22.88 -14.93 5.25
C LEU A 67 23.51 -15.21 3.88
N ILE A 68 24.34 -14.29 3.38
CA ILE A 68 25.01 -14.42 2.07
C ILE A 68 26.42 -14.97 2.25
N GLN A 69 27.16 -14.43 3.22
CA GLN A 69 28.57 -14.74 3.41
C GLN A 69 28.97 -14.53 4.87
N TYR A 70 29.94 -15.31 5.33
CA TYR A 70 30.65 -15.05 6.58
C TYR A 70 32.13 -15.37 6.40
N GLU A 71 33.01 -14.57 7.01
CA GLU A 71 34.46 -14.75 6.97
C GLU A 71 35.06 -14.52 8.36
N PRO A 72 35.94 -15.41 8.85
CA PRO A 72 36.66 -15.17 10.10
C PRO A 72 37.68 -14.05 9.90
N MET A 73 37.63 -13.04 10.78
CA MET A 73 38.62 -11.95 10.75
C MET A 73 39.82 -12.27 11.64
N ASN A 74 39.58 -12.83 12.84
CA ASN A 74 40.60 -13.32 13.77
C ASN A 74 39.96 -14.27 14.81
N SER A 75 40.71 -14.68 15.84
CA SER A 75 40.25 -15.64 16.86
C SER A 75 39.04 -15.19 17.69
N THR A 76 38.64 -13.91 17.64
CA THR A 76 37.50 -13.37 18.40
C THR A 76 36.48 -12.62 17.54
N ALA A 77 36.68 -12.53 16.22
CA ALA A 77 35.83 -11.74 15.34
C ALA A 77 35.52 -12.44 14.01
N ILE A 78 34.27 -12.32 13.57
CA ILE A 78 33.79 -12.77 12.26
C ILE A 78 33.08 -11.59 11.57
N MET A 79 33.24 -11.49 10.25
CA MET A 79 32.46 -10.59 9.41
C MET A 79 31.30 -11.36 8.77
N ILE A 80 30.11 -10.77 8.79
CA ILE A 80 28.88 -11.37 8.25
C ILE A 80 28.29 -10.42 7.22
N LYS A 81 27.87 -10.94 6.06
CA LYS A 81 27.07 -10.21 5.05
C LYS A 81 25.71 -10.88 4.91
N TRP A 82 24.65 -10.10 4.97
CA TRP A 82 23.27 -10.56 4.83
C TRP A 82 22.51 -9.71 3.80
N GLN A 83 21.47 -10.29 3.21
CA GLN A 83 20.51 -9.60 2.34
C GLN A 83 19.21 -9.39 3.11
N GLY A 84 18.68 -8.17 3.10
CA GLY A 84 17.33 -7.91 3.59
C GLY A 84 16.26 -8.58 2.71
N PRO A 85 15.04 -8.80 3.23
CA PRO A 85 13.94 -9.27 2.42
C PRO A 85 13.63 -8.25 1.30
N SER A 86 13.30 -8.74 0.11
CA SER A 86 12.67 -7.94 -0.93
C SER A 86 11.24 -7.63 -0.49
N SER A 87 10.95 -6.34 -0.27
CA SER A 87 9.59 -5.85 -0.03
C SER A 87 8.68 -6.11 -1.22
#